data_AF-A0A8J3N3J6-F1
#
_entry.id   AF-A0A8J3N3J6-F1
#
_cell.length_a   1.000
_cell.length_b   1.000
_cell.length_c   1.000
_cell.angle_alpha   90.00
_cell.angle_beta   90.00
_cell.angle_gamma   90.00
#
_symmetry.space_group_name_H-M   'P 1'
#
loop_
_entity.id
_entity.type
_entity.pdbx_description
1 polymer ?
#
loop_
_entity_poly.entity_id
_entity_poly.type
_entity_poly.pdbx_seq_one_letter_code
_entity_poly.pdbx_strand_id
1 'polypeptide(L)'
;MSAVKPASAAYGAAILFAIHLVTYFIPALRDITTADSIPLAEAMALLAVAEHLILFPVIAALPAPGWSRAAGYGWLVLDIGTDIMQLGGVPKLIYLSLRYGANIAAALWIASASWQAKGAIRIIGWIVAITLTLYSFIAFVPLAFLILVPSLVLLPLWFVRMGQVLARTPNIQLETS
;
A
#
# COMPACT_ATOMS: atom_id res chain seq x y z
N MET A 1 -9.72 7.63 23.02
CA MET A 1 -9.64 7.74 21.55
C MET A 1 -10.65 6.76 20.96
N SER A 2 -11.60 7.22 20.13
CA SER A 2 -12.47 6.29 19.39
C SER A 2 -11.64 5.46 18.43
N ALA A 3 -11.81 4.13 18.42
CA ALA A 3 -11.15 3.28 17.43
C ALA A 3 -11.46 3.77 16.01
N VAL A 4 -10.43 3.91 15.17
CA VAL A 4 -10.60 4.31 13.77
C VAL A 4 -11.41 3.22 13.07
N LYS A 5 -12.53 3.59 12.45
CA LYS A 5 -13.37 2.65 11.70
C LYS A 5 -12.58 2.13 10.48
N PRO A 6 -12.49 0.81 10.25
CA PRO A 6 -11.74 0.25 9.11
C PRO A 6 -12.15 0.81 7.74
N ALA A 7 -13.45 1.13 7.57
CA ALA A 7 -13.93 1.77 6.35
C ALA A 7 -13.33 3.18 6.14
N SER A 8 -13.33 4.01 7.19
CA SER A 8 -12.71 5.34 7.15
C SER A 8 -11.21 5.26 6.90
N ALA A 9 -10.54 4.26 7.49
CA ALA A 9 -9.14 3.99 7.24
C ALA A 9 -8.86 3.61 5.78
N ALA A 10 -9.69 2.76 5.17
CA ALA A 10 -9.56 2.39 3.76
C ALA A 10 -9.76 3.59 2.82
N TYR A 11 -10.72 4.49 3.10
CA TYR A 11 -10.88 5.72 2.34
C TYR A 11 -9.69 6.68 2.51
N GLY A 12 -9.17 6.82 3.73
CA GLY A 12 -7.98 7.63 3.99
C GLY A 12 -6.75 7.08 3.28
N ALA A 13 -6.54 5.75 3.30
CA ALA A 13 -5.49 5.10 2.51
C ALA A 13 -5.63 5.43 1.01
N ALA A 14 -6.83 5.27 0.45
CA ALA A 14 -7.07 5.57 -0.96
C ALA A 14 -6.68 7.01 -1.33
N ILE A 15 -7.02 7.99 -0.48
CA ILE A 15 -6.67 9.40 -0.71
C ILE A 15 -5.15 9.59 -0.63
N LEU A 16 -4.50 9.04 0.40
CA LEU A 16 -3.05 9.21 0.58
C LEU A 16 -2.26 8.57 -0.56
N PHE A 17 -2.57 7.33 -0.95
CA PHE A 17 -1.95 6.68 -2.11
C PHE A 17 -2.22 7.44 -3.41
N ALA A 18 -3.41 8.04 -3.59
CA ALA A 18 -3.71 8.84 -4.78
C ALA A 18 -2.93 10.16 -4.81
N ILE A 19 -2.70 10.81 -3.66
CA ILE A 19 -1.85 11.99 -3.56
C ILE A 19 -0.39 11.59 -3.83
N HIS A 20 0.07 10.50 -3.21
CA HIS A 20 1.43 10.01 -3.35
C HIS A 20 1.74 9.59 -4.79
N LEU A 21 0.78 9.00 -5.51
CA LEU A 21 0.90 8.70 -6.95
C LEU A 21 1.40 9.90 -7.77
N VAL A 22 0.92 11.11 -7.48
CA VAL A 22 1.32 12.31 -8.24
C VAL A 22 2.83 12.55 -8.14
N THR A 23 3.45 12.23 -7.01
CA THR A 23 4.89 12.45 -6.78
C THR A 23 5.75 11.51 -7.63
N TYR A 24 5.27 10.31 -7.98
CA TYR A 24 6.00 9.35 -8.81
C TYR A 24 6.26 9.84 -10.23
N PHE A 25 5.43 10.77 -10.73
CA PHE A 25 5.60 11.40 -12.05
C PHE A 25 6.59 12.58 -12.03
N ILE A 26 7.06 12.99 -10.85
CA ILE A 26 8.00 14.11 -10.67
C ILE A 26 9.27 13.54 -10.04
N PRO A 27 10.30 13.14 -10.82
CA PRO A 27 11.50 12.50 -10.30
C PRO A 27 12.18 13.25 -9.15
N ALA A 28 12.17 14.59 -9.20
CA ALA A 28 12.72 15.47 -8.16
C ALA A 28 11.98 15.38 -6.82
N LEU A 29 10.70 14.97 -6.80
CA LEU A 29 9.96 14.67 -5.58
C LEU A 29 10.09 13.20 -5.20
N ARG A 30 9.99 12.29 -6.18
CA ARG A 30 10.06 10.84 -5.96
C ARG A 30 11.37 10.41 -5.31
N ASP A 31 12.49 10.93 -5.79
CA ASP A 31 13.83 10.51 -5.37
C ASP A 31 14.46 11.48 -4.37
N ILE A 32 13.67 12.39 -3.78
CA ILE A 32 14.18 13.41 -2.87
C ILE A 32 14.73 12.79 -1.59
N THR A 33 15.82 13.38 -1.09
CA THR A 33 16.46 13.01 0.17
C THR A 33 16.79 14.25 1.02
N THR A 34 17.24 14.01 2.25
CA THR A 34 17.73 15.07 3.14
C THR A 34 18.96 15.82 2.59
N ALA A 35 19.69 15.24 1.64
CA ALA A 35 20.78 15.92 0.94
C ALA A 35 20.28 16.98 -0.06
N ASP A 36 19.05 16.81 -0.59
CA ASP A 36 18.44 17.74 -1.55
C ASP A 36 17.66 18.84 -0.82
N SER A 37 16.77 18.46 0.11
CA SER A 37 15.95 19.39 0.91
C SER A 37 15.33 18.67 2.09
N ILE A 38 15.73 19.02 3.32
CA ILE A 38 15.20 18.43 4.55
C ILE A 38 13.67 18.56 4.65
N PRO A 39 13.06 19.76 4.54
CA PRO A 39 11.61 19.89 4.77
C PRO A 39 10.77 19.12 3.74
N LEU A 40 11.24 19.06 2.49
CA LEU A 40 10.51 18.38 1.42
C LEU A 40 10.70 16.86 1.51
N ALA A 41 11.89 16.38 1.87
CA ALA A 41 12.12 14.96 2.12
C ALA A 41 11.34 14.44 3.32
N GLU A 42 11.28 15.19 4.42
CA GLU A 42 10.44 14.86 5.57
C GLU A 42 8.95 14.83 5.20
N ALA A 43 8.47 15.79 4.41
CA ALA A 43 7.08 15.80 3.95
C ALA A 43 6.73 14.57 3.08
N MET A 44 7.64 14.17 2.18
CA MET A 44 7.44 12.96 1.36
C MET A 44 7.48 11.69 2.21
N ALA A 45 8.43 11.58 3.14
CA ALA A 45 8.51 10.45 4.05
C ALA A 45 7.26 10.36 4.96
N LEU A 46 6.76 11.48 5.47
CA LEU A 46 5.54 11.51 6.26
C LEU A 46 4.31 11.05 5.46
N LEU A 47 4.18 11.50 4.21
CA LEU A 47 3.11 11.05 3.32
C LEU A 47 3.18 9.53 3.09
N ALA A 48 4.36 9.03 2.74
CA ALA A 48 4.60 7.60 2.49
C ALA A 48 4.41 6.75 3.76
N VAL A 49 4.80 7.23 4.93
CA VAL A 49 4.56 6.49 6.18
C VAL A 49 3.08 6.52 6.57
N ALA A 50 2.39 7.65 6.40
CA ALA A 50 0.99 7.80 6.78
C ALA A 50 0.06 6.89 5.97
N GLU A 51 0.29 6.72 4.66
CA GLU A 51 -0.53 5.84 3.81
C GLU A 51 -0.44 4.37 4.24
N HIS A 52 0.70 3.94 4.77
CA HIS A 52 0.89 2.59 5.30
C HIS A 52 0.31 2.45 6.72
N LEU A 53 0.55 3.42 7.60
CA LEU A 53 0.05 3.37 9.00
C LEU A 53 -1.48 3.29 9.07
N ILE A 54 -2.18 3.97 8.18
CA ILE A 54 -3.65 3.95 8.18
C ILE A 54 -4.21 2.59 7.72
N LEU A 55 -3.41 1.73 7.06
CA LEU A 55 -3.86 0.43 6.57
C LEU A 55 -3.92 -0.66 7.63
N PHE A 56 -3.28 -0.51 8.79
CA PHE A 56 -3.33 -1.52 9.85
C PHE A 56 -4.75 -2.01 10.20
N PRO A 57 -5.72 -1.12 10.52
CA PRO A 57 -7.10 -1.55 10.77
C PRO A 57 -7.80 -2.15 9.52
N VAL A 58 -7.37 -1.81 8.31
CA VAL A 58 -7.91 -2.39 7.06
C VAL A 58 -7.46 -3.84 6.91
N ILE A 59 -6.17 -4.12 7.15
CA ILE A 59 -5.62 -5.49 7.12
C ILE A 59 -6.32 -6.38 8.14
N ALA A 60 -6.58 -5.85 9.35
CA ALA A 60 -7.28 -6.57 10.40
C ALA A 60 -8.70 -6.97 9.97
N ALA A 61 -9.42 -6.07 9.30
CA ALA A 61 -10.83 -6.20 9.01
C ALA A 61 -11.16 -6.98 7.71
N LEU A 62 -10.24 -7.01 6.73
CA LEU A 62 -10.51 -7.70 5.47
C LEU A 62 -10.46 -9.23 5.60
N PRO A 63 -11.30 -9.97 4.85
CA PRO A 63 -11.38 -11.42 4.93
C PRO A 63 -10.16 -12.07 4.26
N ALA A 64 -9.14 -12.39 5.07
CA ALA A 64 -7.95 -13.09 4.62
C ALA A 64 -7.46 -14.11 5.67
N PRO A 65 -6.81 -15.22 5.26
CA PRO A 65 -6.18 -16.16 6.19
C PRO A 65 -5.14 -15.47 7.09
N GLY A 66 -4.87 -16.06 8.26
CA GLY A 66 -3.93 -15.50 9.24
C GLY A 66 -2.53 -15.21 8.68
N TRP A 67 -1.96 -16.15 7.92
CA TRP A 67 -0.65 -16.00 7.27
C TRP A 67 -0.65 -14.87 6.22
N SER A 68 -1.78 -14.62 5.56
CA SER A 68 -1.91 -13.59 4.55
C SER A 68 -2.00 -12.20 5.17
N ARG A 69 -2.70 -12.07 6.30
CA ARG A 69 -2.69 -10.84 7.10
C ARG A 69 -1.29 -10.55 7.67
N ALA A 70 -0.56 -11.58 8.11
CA ALA A 70 0.82 -11.42 8.55
C ALA A 70 1.71 -10.88 7.42
N ALA A 71 1.54 -11.39 6.18
CA ALA A 71 2.21 -10.84 5.00
C ALA A 71 1.82 -9.37 4.75
N GLY A 72 0.54 -9.03 4.87
CA GLY A 72 0.07 -7.64 4.76
C GLY A 72 0.74 -6.72 5.80
N TYR A 73 0.81 -7.11 7.07
CA TYR A 73 1.50 -6.32 8.10
C TYR A 73 3.00 -6.22 7.83
N GLY A 74 3.61 -7.32 7.37
CA GLY A 74 5.01 -7.33 6.95
C GLY A 74 5.28 -6.33 5.83
N TRP A 75 4.42 -6.27 4.82
CA TRP A 75 4.48 -5.26 3.77
C TRP A 75 4.49 -3.83 4.35
N LEU A 76 3.53 -3.49 5.22
CA LEU A 76 3.47 -2.13 5.80
C LEU A 76 4.76 -1.76 6.54
N VAL A 77 5.29 -2.69 7.36
CA VAL A 77 6.51 -2.45 8.13
C VAL A 77 7.73 -2.30 7.23
N LEU A 78 7.85 -3.14 6.20
CA LEU A 78 8.96 -3.07 5.26
C LEU A 78 8.93 -1.79 4.43
N ASP A 79 7.76 -1.40 3.91
CA ASP A 79 7.64 -0.18 3.11
C ASP A 79 7.95 1.07 3.94
N ILE A 80 7.38 1.19 5.15
CA ILE A 80 7.74 2.24 6.12
C ILE A 80 9.25 2.24 6.37
N GLY A 81 9.86 1.07 6.60
CA GLY A 81 11.31 0.96 6.80
C GLY A 81 12.10 1.49 5.60
N THR A 82 11.69 1.14 4.39
CA THR A 82 12.36 1.62 3.16
C THR A 82 12.16 3.11 2.90
N ASP A 83 11.03 3.70 3.30
CA ASP A 83 10.79 5.15 3.24
C ASP A 83 11.73 5.90 4.19
N ILE A 84 11.94 5.39 5.40
CA ILE A 84 12.90 5.94 6.36
C ILE A 84 14.34 5.77 5.87
N MET A 85 14.68 4.65 5.22
CA MET A 85 15.99 4.46 4.58
C MET A 85 16.22 5.50 3.47
N GLN A 86 15.22 5.75 2.61
CA GLN A 86 15.31 6.78 1.58
C GLN A 86 15.49 8.17 2.19
N LEU A 87 14.71 8.53 3.22
CA LEU A 87 14.86 9.79 3.95
C LEU A 87 16.29 9.98 4.49
N GLY A 88 16.86 8.91 5.04
CA GLY A 88 18.23 8.87 5.56
C GLY A 88 19.33 8.82 4.49
N GLY A 89 18.99 8.89 3.21
CA GLY A 89 19.96 8.92 2.10
C GLY A 89 20.61 7.56 1.83
N VAL A 90 20.01 6.45 2.25
CA VAL A 90 20.51 5.11 1.94
C VAL A 90 20.48 4.90 0.41
N PRO A 91 21.54 4.32 -0.19
CA PRO A 91 21.58 4.08 -1.62
C PRO A 91 20.36 3.33 -2.16
N LYS A 92 19.81 3.83 -3.26
CA LYS A 92 18.55 3.37 -3.90
C LYS A 92 18.46 1.86 -4.10
N LEU A 93 19.54 1.23 -4.56
CA LEU A 93 19.57 -0.21 -4.81
C LEU A 93 19.39 -1.05 -3.53
N ILE A 94 19.79 -0.54 -2.37
CA ILE A 94 19.70 -1.26 -1.09
C ILE A 94 18.24 -1.30 -0.63
N TYR A 95 17.60 -0.13 -0.48
CA TYR A 95 16.23 -0.09 0.05
C TYR A 95 15.20 -0.59 -0.97
N LEU A 96 15.42 -0.40 -2.28
CA LEU A 96 14.48 -0.91 -3.29
C LEU A 96 14.44 -2.44 -3.34
N SER A 97 15.56 -3.12 -3.12
CA SER A 97 15.58 -4.58 -3.05
C SER A 97 14.66 -5.10 -1.95
N LEU A 98 14.64 -4.41 -0.80
CA LEU A 98 13.73 -4.73 0.30
C LEU A 98 12.26 -4.38 -0.05
N ARG A 99 12.03 -3.23 -0.68
CA ARG A 99 10.70 -2.80 -1.16
C ARG A 99 10.10 -3.79 -2.17
N TYR A 100 10.90 -4.40 -3.03
CA TYR A 100 10.41 -5.44 -3.93
C TYR A 100 9.95 -6.69 -3.18
N GLY A 101 10.63 -7.07 -2.09
CA GLY A 101 10.13 -8.11 -1.18
C GLY A 101 8.80 -7.74 -0.53
N ALA A 102 8.68 -6.47 -0.11
CA ALA A 102 7.45 -5.93 0.47
C ALA A 102 6.28 -5.95 -0.53
N ASN A 103 6.51 -5.62 -1.81
CA ASN A 103 5.52 -5.73 -2.88
C ASN A 103 4.96 -7.15 -3.05
N ILE A 104 5.80 -8.19 -2.91
CA ILE A 104 5.34 -9.59 -2.96
C ILE A 104 4.40 -9.88 -1.77
N ALA A 105 4.76 -9.41 -0.57
CA ALA A 105 3.93 -9.57 0.61
C ALA A 105 2.59 -8.81 0.47
N ALA A 106 2.61 -7.61 -0.10
CA ALA A 106 1.42 -6.82 -0.44
C ALA A 106 0.53 -7.57 -1.43
N ALA A 107 1.11 -8.07 -2.53
CA ALA A 107 0.41 -8.82 -3.56
C ALA A 107 -0.30 -10.05 -2.99
N LEU A 108 0.39 -10.80 -2.13
CA LEU A 108 -0.16 -11.97 -1.47
C LEU A 108 -1.38 -11.63 -0.62
N TRP A 109 -1.29 -10.56 0.17
CA TRP A 109 -2.40 -10.07 0.99
C TRP A 109 -3.58 -9.59 0.14
N ILE A 110 -3.32 -8.73 -0.84
CA ILE A 110 -4.35 -8.16 -1.74
C ILE A 110 -5.06 -9.28 -2.51
N ALA A 111 -4.33 -10.25 -3.07
CA ALA A 111 -4.91 -11.38 -3.79
C ALA A 111 -5.82 -12.22 -2.87
N SER A 112 -5.37 -12.49 -1.64
CA SER A 112 -6.13 -13.28 -0.67
C SER A 112 -7.40 -12.55 -0.23
N ALA A 113 -7.31 -11.26 0.11
CA ALA A 113 -8.46 -10.43 0.48
C ALA A 113 -9.47 -10.29 -0.69
N SER A 114 -8.95 -10.24 -1.92
CA SER A 114 -9.77 -10.12 -3.13
C SER A 114 -10.42 -11.43 -3.56
N TRP A 115 -9.87 -12.58 -3.15
CA TRP A 115 -10.42 -13.90 -3.46
C TRP A 115 -11.85 -14.05 -2.94
N GLN A 116 -12.11 -13.56 -1.73
CA GLN A 116 -13.43 -13.63 -1.09
C GLN A 116 -14.41 -12.57 -1.63
N ALA A 117 -13.92 -11.55 -2.34
CA ALA A 117 -14.75 -10.54 -2.97
C ALA A 117 -15.37 -11.05 -4.29
N LYS A 118 -16.40 -10.35 -4.80
CA LYS A 118 -17.07 -10.66 -6.08
C LYS A 118 -16.95 -9.49 -7.07
N GLY A 119 -17.14 -9.78 -8.36
CA GLY A 119 -17.20 -8.78 -9.42
C GLY A 119 -15.93 -7.95 -9.58
N ALA A 120 -16.08 -6.65 -9.80
CA ALA A 120 -14.98 -5.74 -10.10
C ALA A 120 -13.90 -5.70 -9.00
N ILE A 121 -14.27 -5.83 -7.72
CA ILE A 121 -13.32 -5.79 -6.59
C ILE A 121 -12.29 -6.92 -6.72
N ARG A 122 -12.76 -8.13 -7.06
CA ARG A 122 -11.89 -9.28 -7.26
C ARG A 122 -10.94 -9.03 -8.42
N ILE A 123 -11.46 -8.59 -9.57
CA ILE A 123 -10.67 -8.36 -10.78
C ILE A 123 -9.59 -7.30 -10.53
N ILE A 124 -9.96 -6.15 -9.95
CA ILE A 124 -9.04 -5.05 -9.65
C ILE A 124 -7.93 -5.55 -8.72
N GLY A 125 -8.28 -6.24 -7.64
CA GLY A 125 -7.28 -6.71 -6.67
C GLY A 125 -6.32 -7.75 -7.24
N TRP A 126 -6.80 -8.65 -8.09
CA TRP A 126 -5.94 -9.59 -8.79
C TRP A 126 -5.00 -8.92 -9.79
N ILE A 127 -5.48 -7.92 -10.53
CA ILE A 127 -4.62 -7.13 -11.42
C ILE A 127 -3.51 -6.46 -10.61
N VAL A 128 -3.87 -5.76 -9.52
CA VAL A 128 -2.91 -5.09 -8.62
C VAL A 128 -1.88 -6.09 -8.05
N ALA A 129 -2.32 -7.25 -7.59
CA ALA A 129 -1.43 -8.26 -7.04
C ALA A 129 -0.45 -8.81 -8.10
N ILE A 130 -0.93 -9.07 -9.31
CA ILE A 130 -0.10 -9.57 -10.41
C ILE A 130 0.93 -8.52 -10.81
N THR A 131 0.53 -7.26 -10.98
CA THR A 131 1.44 -6.20 -11.41
C THR A 131 2.49 -5.89 -10.35
N LEU A 132 2.15 -5.88 -9.05
CA LEU A 132 3.13 -5.78 -7.95
C LEU A 132 4.12 -6.96 -7.96
N THR A 133 3.62 -8.18 -8.18
CA THR A 133 4.45 -9.37 -8.28
C THR A 133 5.42 -9.27 -9.44
N LEU A 134 4.92 -9.01 -10.65
CA LEU A 134 5.74 -8.91 -11.86
C LEU A 134 6.79 -7.81 -11.73
N TYR A 135 6.39 -6.62 -11.28
CA TYR A 135 7.31 -5.49 -11.11
C TYR A 135 8.49 -5.84 -10.20
N SER A 136 8.24 -6.60 -9.13
CA SER A 136 9.28 -7.00 -8.18
C SER A 136 10.41 -7.86 -8.78
N PHE A 137 10.15 -8.55 -9.89
CA PHE A 137 11.16 -9.37 -10.57
C PHE A 137 11.87 -8.67 -11.74
N ILE A 138 11.26 -7.60 -12.28
CA ILE A 138 11.72 -6.95 -13.52
C ILE A 138 12.10 -5.48 -13.33
N ALA A 139 12.07 -4.97 -12.10
CA ALA A 139 12.31 -3.55 -11.79
C ALA A 139 13.68 -3.02 -12.24
N PHE A 140 14.62 -3.91 -12.59
CA PHE A 140 15.95 -3.56 -13.11
C PHE A 140 15.97 -3.33 -14.62
N VAL A 141 14.88 -3.63 -15.33
CA VAL A 141 14.76 -3.46 -16.79
C VAL A 141 14.32 -2.01 -17.10
N PRO A 142 14.90 -1.35 -18.12
CA PRO A 142 14.43 -0.05 -18.56
C PRO A 142 12.92 -0.06 -18.84
N LEU A 143 12.22 1.01 -18.44
CA LEU A 143 10.76 1.18 -18.60
C LEU A 143 9.89 0.17 -17.83
N ALA A 144 10.44 -0.69 -16.97
CA ALA A 144 9.66 -1.62 -16.14
C ALA A 144 8.62 -0.93 -15.25
N PHE A 145 8.83 0.34 -14.90
CA PHE A 145 7.86 1.15 -14.15
C PHE A 145 6.50 1.27 -14.84
N LEU A 146 6.43 1.11 -16.17
CA LEU A 146 5.17 1.12 -16.92
C LEU A 146 4.22 -0.01 -16.50
N ILE A 147 4.78 -1.13 -16.01
CA ILE A 147 3.99 -2.26 -15.49
C ILE A 147 3.36 -1.93 -14.13
N LEU A 148 3.95 -0.99 -13.39
CA LEU A 148 3.44 -0.52 -12.11
C LEU A 148 2.32 0.51 -12.29
N VAL A 149 2.31 1.27 -13.40
CA VAL A 149 1.32 2.34 -13.64
C VAL A 149 -0.13 1.90 -13.44
N PRO A 150 -0.58 0.73 -13.94
CA PRO A 150 -1.92 0.22 -13.63
C PRO A 150 -2.15 0.05 -12.13
N SER A 151 -1.21 -0.54 -11.38
CA SER A 151 -1.33 -0.71 -9.92
C SER A 151 -1.51 0.62 -9.21
N LEU A 152 -0.77 1.64 -9.62
CA LEU A 152 -0.76 2.93 -8.94
C LEU A 152 -2.14 3.60 -8.98
N VAL A 153 -2.90 3.40 -10.04
CA VAL A 153 -4.28 3.91 -10.17
C VAL A 153 -5.29 2.95 -9.54
N LEU A 154 -5.09 1.64 -9.75
CA LEU A 154 -6.04 0.61 -9.33
C LEU A 154 -6.02 0.34 -7.82
N LEU A 155 -4.89 0.53 -7.14
CA LEU A 155 -4.76 0.31 -5.70
C LEU A 155 -5.62 1.29 -4.88
N PRO A 156 -5.57 2.63 -5.09
CA PRO A 156 -6.53 3.56 -4.48
C PRO A 156 -7.98 3.17 -4.76
N LEU A 157 -8.30 2.81 -6.01
CA LEU A 157 -9.65 2.39 -6.38
C LEU A 157 -10.08 1.13 -5.64
N TRP A 158 -9.18 0.15 -5.49
CA TRP A 158 -9.41 -1.06 -4.73
C TRP A 158 -9.71 -0.76 -3.27
N PHE A 159 -8.94 0.13 -2.64
CA PHE A 159 -9.19 0.58 -1.26
C PHE A 159 -10.54 1.27 -1.10
N VAL A 160 -10.95 2.14 -2.04
CA VAL A 160 -12.30 2.74 -2.02
C VAL A 160 -13.38 1.66 -2.04
N ARG A 161 -13.24 0.64 -2.90
CA ARG A 161 -14.23 -0.44 -2.99
C ARG A 161 -14.23 -1.31 -1.74
N MET A 162 -13.08 -1.62 -1.16
CA MET A 162 -12.99 -2.34 0.11
C MET A 162 -13.59 -1.52 1.26
N GLY A 163 -13.36 -0.20 1.30
CA GLY A 163 -14.01 0.71 2.25
C GLY A 163 -15.54 0.68 2.14
N GLN A 164 -16.09 0.62 0.92
CA GLN A 164 -17.54 0.47 0.70
C GLN A 164 -18.07 -0.85 1.23
N VAL A 165 -17.33 -1.95 1.11
CA VAL A 165 -17.69 -3.25 1.69
C VAL A 165 -17.68 -3.18 3.21
N LEU A 166 -16.60 -2.66 3.80
CA LEU A 166 -16.43 -2.53 5.24
C LEU A 166 -17.48 -1.60 5.88
N ALA A 167 -17.92 -0.55 5.18
CA ALA A 167 -18.97 0.34 5.66
C ALA A 167 -20.36 -0.31 5.68
N ARG A 168 -20.58 -1.36 4.88
CA ARG A 168 -21.87 -2.07 4.75
C ARG A 168 -21.99 -3.28 5.67
N THR A 169 -20.88 -3.79 6.20
CA THR A 169 -20.88 -4.87 7.18
C THR A 169 -21.15 -4.27 8.56
N PRO A 170 -22.31 -4.52 9.20
CA PRO A 170 -22.56 -4.05 10.56
C PRO A 170 -21.57 -4.70 11.53
N ASN A 171 -21.13 -3.97 12.55
CA ASN A 171 -20.39 -4.52 13.69
C ASN A 171 -21.31 -5.52 14.44
N ILE A 172 -21.32 -6.79 14.04
CA ILE A 172 -22.08 -7.87 14.71
C ILE A 172 -21.43 -8.27 16.06
N GLN A 173 -20.32 -7.64 16.46
CA GLN A 173 -19.50 -8.07 17.60
C GLN A 173 -19.65 -7.26 18.90
N LEU A 174 -20.68 -6.40 19.04
CA LEU A 174 -20.89 -5.66 20.30
C LEU A 174 -22.07 -6.14 21.16
N GLU A 175 -22.75 -7.25 20.81
CA GLU A 175 -23.90 -7.76 21.58
C GLU A 175 -23.70 -9.14 22.22
N THR A 176 -22.49 -9.72 22.23
CA THR A 176 -22.26 -11.05 22.83
C THR A 176 -21.07 -11.14 23.80
N SER A 177 -20.79 -10.06 24.55
CA SER A 177 -19.85 -10.11 25.68
C SER A 177 -20.54 -9.69 26.97
#